data_AF-A0A3L8D6F9-F1
#
_entry.id   AF-A0A3L8D6F9-F1
#
_cell.length_a   1.000
_cell.length_b   1.000
_cell.length_c   1.000
_cell.angle_alpha   90.00
_cell.angle_beta   90.00
_cell.angle_gamma   90.00
#
_symmetry.space_group_name_H-M   'P 1'
#
loop_
_entity.id
_entity.type
_entity.pdbx_description
1 polymer ?
#
loop_
_entity_poly.entity_id
_entity_poly.type
_entity_poly.pdbx_seq_one_letter_code
_entity_poly.pdbx_strand_id
1 'polypeptide(L)'
;MTKRVVINVQSTDNACFAWSVVAALYPADRNAERESSYPHYTTVLNLQDIEFPVSMKQIKKFLLLNDISINVYTIQEKKKKEEKLMIVPIRLADEKMEKHVNLLYMQDPYGNMEHFAYIRNLSRLVDTQLSSNKRKKYISDRCLHYFSSNERLKAHSVDCNKMNKCAIVLPDEDNKWLNFTSHNRKERIPFVVHADWECILQKTNDYPKLYQHQACSIE
;
A
#
# COMPACT_ATOMS: atom_id res chain seq x y z
N MET A 1 -8.48 -17.09 22.74
CA MET A 1 -9.18 -17.12 21.44
C MET A 1 -8.50 -16.16 20.46
N THR A 2 -7.70 -16.68 19.55
CA THR A 2 -7.13 -15.92 18.43
C THR A 2 -8.26 -15.51 17.50
N LYS A 3 -8.86 -14.34 17.75
CA LYS A 3 -9.85 -13.73 16.85
C LYS A 3 -9.20 -13.62 15.47
N ARG A 4 -9.67 -14.43 14.50
CA ARG A 4 -9.13 -14.50 13.14
C ARG A 4 -9.19 -13.12 12.50
N VAL A 5 -8.02 -12.55 12.26
CA VAL A 5 -7.83 -11.19 11.74
C VAL A 5 -8.06 -11.15 10.23
N VAL A 6 -7.73 -12.25 9.58
CA VAL A 6 -7.97 -12.54 8.18
C VAL A 6 -8.95 -13.71 8.11
N ILE A 7 -9.95 -13.59 7.25
CA ILE A 7 -10.92 -14.65 6.96
C ILE A 7 -10.61 -15.19 5.57
N ASN A 8 -10.26 -16.47 5.54
CA ASN A 8 -10.19 -17.23 4.31
C ASN A 8 -11.45 -18.09 4.22
N VAL A 9 -12.35 -17.75 3.31
CA VAL A 9 -13.52 -18.60 3.00
C VAL A 9 -12.99 -19.77 2.19
N GLN A 10 -13.16 -20.98 2.72
CA GLN A 10 -12.68 -22.20 2.10
C GLN A 10 -13.66 -22.61 1.01
N SER A 11 -13.29 -22.33 -0.23
CA SER A 11 -14.03 -22.78 -1.41
C SER A 11 -13.27 -23.78 -2.25
N THR A 12 -14.01 -24.63 -2.95
CA THR A 12 -13.46 -25.55 -3.96
C THR A 12 -13.41 -24.93 -5.35
N ASP A 13 -14.03 -23.76 -5.53
CA ASP A 13 -14.01 -22.97 -6.75
C ASP A 13 -12.82 -21.99 -6.79
N ASN A 14 -12.56 -21.43 -7.97
CA ASN A 14 -11.54 -20.38 -8.15
C ASN A 14 -12.09 -18.98 -7.85
N ALA A 15 -13.12 -18.86 -7.00
CA ALA A 15 -13.85 -17.62 -6.73
C ALA A 15 -13.48 -16.95 -5.40
N CYS A 16 -12.26 -17.20 -4.89
CA CYS A 16 -11.79 -16.66 -3.61
C CYS A 16 -11.91 -15.13 -3.48
N PHE A 17 -11.75 -14.39 -4.60
CA PHE A 17 -11.98 -12.94 -4.64
C PHE A 17 -13.44 -12.60 -4.28
N ALA A 18 -14.41 -13.24 -4.95
CA ALA A 18 -15.82 -12.96 -4.75
C ALA A 18 -16.25 -13.36 -3.33
N TRP A 19 -15.85 -14.53 -2.86
CA TRP A 19 -16.10 -14.97 -1.49
C TRP A 19 -15.50 -14.03 -0.45
N SER A 20 -14.30 -13.49 -0.68
CA SER A 20 -13.71 -12.51 0.22
C SER A 20 -14.48 -11.19 0.26
N VAL A 21 -15.00 -10.72 -0.87
CA VAL A 21 -15.87 -9.54 -0.91
C VAL A 21 -17.18 -9.81 -0.19
N VAL A 22 -17.81 -10.97 -0.42
CA VAL A 22 -19.05 -11.36 0.28
C VAL A 22 -18.82 -11.43 1.79
N ALA A 23 -17.72 -12.02 2.25
CA ALA A 23 -17.41 -12.11 3.68
C ALA A 23 -17.25 -10.74 4.35
N ALA A 24 -16.85 -9.72 3.59
CA ALA A 24 -16.77 -8.34 4.07
C ALA A 24 -18.14 -7.65 4.13
N LEU A 25 -19.02 -7.92 3.16
CA LEU A 25 -20.35 -7.31 3.08
C LEU A 25 -21.37 -7.99 4.01
N TYR A 26 -21.23 -9.30 4.22
CA TYR A 26 -22.12 -10.13 5.04
C TYR A 26 -21.31 -10.82 6.15
N PRO A 27 -20.78 -10.06 7.13
CA PRO A 27 -19.84 -10.61 8.11
C PRO A 27 -20.49 -11.69 8.97
N ALA A 28 -19.88 -12.88 9.00
CA ALA A 28 -20.28 -13.98 9.87
C ALA A 28 -19.51 -13.96 11.20
N ASP A 29 -20.22 -14.20 12.30
CA ASP A 29 -19.60 -14.27 13.64
C ASP A 29 -19.04 -15.66 13.98
N ARG A 30 -19.69 -16.72 13.49
CA ARG A 30 -19.29 -18.11 13.71
C ARG A 30 -18.99 -18.78 12.37
N ASN A 31 -18.02 -19.69 12.37
CA ASN A 31 -17.64 -20.47 11.20
C ASN A 31 -17.41 -19.61 9.94
N ALA A 32 -16.79 -18.44 10.12
CA ALA A 32 -16.59 -17.46 9.05
C ALA A 32 -15.73 -17.98 7.90
N GLU A 33 -15.07 -19.12 8.07
CA GLU A 33 -14.35 -19.83 7.01
C GLU A 33 -15.24 -20.66 6.07
N ARG A 34 -16.50 -20.90 6.43
CA ARG A 34 -17.39 -21.77 5.64
C ARG A 34 -18.19 -20.97 4.63
N GLU A 35 -18.28 -21.45 3.40
CA GLU A 35 -19.15 -20.87 2.36
C GLU A 35 -20.61 -20.78 2.81
N SER A 36 -21.11 -21.81 3.50
CA SER A 36 -22.49 -21.88 3.97
C SER A 36 -22.86 -20.81 5.01
N SER A 37 -21.88 -20.09 5.54
CA SER A 37 -22.10 -18.94 6.42
C SER A 37 -22.51 -17.68 5.65
N TYR A 38 -22.49 -17.70 4.32
CA TYR A 38 -22.68 -16.54 3.46
C TYR A 38 -23.70 -16.81 2.34
N PRO A 39 -24.37 -15.76 1.83
CA PRO A 39 -25.09 -15.88 0.57
C PRO A 39 -24.11 -16.20 -0.57
N HIS A 40 -24.57 -16.96 -1.56
CA HIS A 40 -23.76 -17.27 -2.73
C HIS A 40 -23.36 -16.00 -3.47
N TYR A 41 -22.09 -15.85 -3.87
CA TYR A 41 -21.60 -14.59 -4.43
C TYR A 41 -22.33 -14.11 -5.68
N THR A 42 -22.83 -15.03 -6.52
CA THR A 42 -23.59 -14.68 -7.74
C THR A 42 -24.94 -14.01 -7.46
N THR A 43 -25.50 -14.15 -6.26
CA THR A 43 -26.80 -13.55 -5.93
C THR A 43 -26.66 -12.12 -5.39
N VAL A 44 -25.47 -11.76 -4.89
CA VAL A 44 -25.23 -10.48 -4.20
C VAL A 44 -24.21 -9.60 -4.91
N LEU A 45 -23.41 -10.13 -5.84
CA LEU A 45 -22.44 -9.39 -6.62
C LEU A 45 -22.80 -9.40 -8.10
N ASN A 46 -22.65 -8.24 -8.75
CA ASN A 46 -22.66 -8.14 -10.20
C ASN A 46 -21.30 -8.55 -10.76
N LEU A 47 -21.26 -9.71 -11.41
CA LEU A 47 -20.07 -10.33 -12.00
C LEU A 47 -20.13 -10.35 -13.54
N GLN A 48 -20.91 -9.46 -14.15
CA GLN A 48 -21.03 -9.38 -15.60
C GLN A 48 -19.65 -9.15 -16.24
N ASP A 49 -19.27 -10.04 -17.16
CA ASP A 49 -17.97 -10.07 -17.84
C ASP A 49 -16.74 -10.10 -16.90
N ILE A 50 -16.89 -10.65 -15.71
CA ILE A 50 -15.77 -10.94 -14.81
C ILE A 50 -15.49 -12.43 -14.91
N GLU A 51 -14.28 -12.77 -15.35
CA GLU A 51 -13.82 -14.14 -15.44
C GLU A 51 -13.04 -14.51 -14.18
N PHE A 52 -13.19 -15.77 -13.75
CA PHE A 52 -12.45 -16.31 -12.63
C PHE A 52 -11.26 -17.14 -13.12
N PRO A 53 -10.10 -17.10 -12.43
CA PRO A 53 -9.81 -16.27 -11.26
C PRO A 53 -9.69 -14.78 -11.59
N VAL A 54 -10.18 -13.91 -10.70
CA VAL A 54 -10.21 -12.46 -10.92
C VAL A 54 -8.79 -11.89 -10.89
N SER A 55 -8.34 -11.37 -12.03
CA SER A 55 -7.07 -10.68 -12.13
C SER A 55 -7.11 -9.25 -11.56
N MET A 56 -5.97 -8.71 -11.14
CA MET A 56 -5.84 -7.32 -10.67
C MET A 56 -6.36 -6.26 -11.67
N LYS A 57 -6.35 -6.57 -12.98
CA LYS A 57 -6.87 -5.70 -14.04
C LYS A 57 -8.41 -5.64 -14.00
N GLN A 58 -9.06 -6.78 -13.79
CA GLN A 58 -10.52 -6.90 -13.72
C GLN A 58 -11.11 -6.28 -12.46
N ILE A 59 -10.33 -6.14 -11.38
CA ILE A 59 -10.80 -5.46 -10.15
C ILE A 59 -11.36 -4.07 -10.48
N LYS A 60 -10.72 -3.28 -11.35
CA LYS A 60 -11.26 -1.96 -11.73
C LYS A 60 -12.68 -2.04 -12.28
N LYS A 61 -12.95 -3.02 -13.14
CA LYS A 61 -14.27 -3.27 -13.72
C LYS A 61 -15.27 -3.70 -12.64
N PHE A 62 -14.86 -4.62 -11.76
CA PHE A 62 -15.68 -5.10 -10.65
C PHE A 62 -16.14 -3.97 -9.71
N LEU A 63 -15.24 -3.04 -9.35
CA LEU A 63 -15.57 -1.92 -8.45
C LEU A 63 -16.68 -1.04 -9.03
N LEU A 64 -16.59 -0.73 -10.33
CA LEU A 64 -17.59 0.10 -11.03
C LEU A 64 -18.96 -0.59 -11.12
N LEU A 65 -18.98 -1.92 -11.28
CA LEU A 65 -20.23 -2.68 -11.41
C LEU A 65 -21.00 -2.83 -10.09
N ASN A 66 -20.31 -2.78 -8.96
CA ASN A 66 -20.88 -3.10 -7.65
C ASN A 66 -21.02 -1.90 -6.71
N ASP A 67 -20.48 -0.74 -7.08
CA ASP A 67 -20.44 0.47 -6.24
C ASP A 67 -19.74 0.21 -4.89
N ILE A 68 -18.55 -0.40 -4.96
CA ILE A 68 -17.73 -0.81 -3.81
C ILE A 68 -16.31 -0.27 -3.98
N SER A 69 -15.69 0.14 -2.87
CA SER A 69 -14.27 0.49 -2.83
C SER A 69 -13.45 -0.64 -2.21
N ILE A 70 -12.30 -0.97 -2.80
CA ILE A 70 -11.43 -2.06 -2.32
C ILE A 70 -9.98 -1.58 -2.21
N ASN A 71 -9.37 -1.82 -1.05
CA ASN A 71 -7.92 -1.83 -0.88
C ASN A 71 -7.40 -3.26 -0.94
N VAL A 72 -6.26 -3.46 -1.58
CA VAL A 72 -5.57 -4.75 -1.66
C VAL A 72 -4.17 -4.60 -1.08
N TYR A 73 -3.84 -5.45 -0.13
CA TYR A 73 -2.55 -5.53 0.53
C TYR A 73 -1.89 -6.87 0.20
N THR A 74 -0.56 -6.92 0.20
CA THR A 74 0.21 -8.16 0.09
C THR A 74 1.17 -8.29 1.27
N ILE A 75 1.73 -9.49 1.44
CA ILE A 75 2.81 -9.75 2.37
C ILE A 75 4.13 -9.71 1.59
N GLN A 76 5.07 -8.89 2.04
CA GLN A 76 6.46 -8.90 1.59
C GLN A 76 7.39 -9.47 2.67
N GLU A 77 8.32 -10.31 2.24
CA GLU A 77 9.42 -10.76 3.07
C GLU A 77 10.45 -9.63 3.24
N LYS A 78 10.86 -9.36 4.48
CA LYS A 78 12.01 -8.51 4.73
C LYS A 78 13.29 -9.29 4.48
N LYS A 79 14.26 -8.68 3.80
CA LYS A 79 15.56 -9.28 3.44
C LYS A 79 16.47 -9.66 4.63
N LYS A 80 16.07 -9.38 5.88
CA LYS A 80 16.89 -9.68 7.08
C LYS A 80 16.45 -10.99 7.73
N LYS A 81 17.45 -11.77 8.18
CA LYS A 81 17.37 -13.11 8.81
C LYS A 81 16.53 -13.21 10.09
N GLU A 82 15.93 -12.11 10.57
CA GLU A 82 15.04 -12.12 11.72
C GLU A 82 13.64 -11.66 11.29
N GLU A 83 12.77 -12.67 11.23
CA GLU A 83 11.42 -12.72 10.67
C GLU A 83 10.52 -11.55 11.08
N LYS A 84 10.20 -10.66 10.13
CA LYS A 84 8.92 -9.95 10.14
C LYS A 84 8.36 -9.82 8.73
N LEU A 85 7.25 -10.52 8.49
CA LEU A 85 6.37 -10.32 7.34
C LEU A 85 5.85 -8.88 7.35
N MET A 86 6.01 -8.15 6.25
CA MET A 86 5.55 -6.77 6.12
C MET A 86 4.29 -6.72 5.27
N ILE A 87 3.21 -6.16 5.80
CA ILE A 87 1.99 -5.89 5.02
C ILE A 87 2.19 -4.57 4.29
N VAL A 88 2.07 -4.62 2.96
CA VAL A 88 2.21 -3.44 2.11
C VAL A 88 1.00 -3.31 1.19
N PRO A 89 0.49 -2.09 0.94
CA PRO A 89 -0.59 -1.91 -0.02
C PRO A 89 -0.07 -2.08 -1.45
N ILE A 90 -0.79 -2.84 -2.28
CA ILE A 90 -0.54 -2.96 -3.72
C ILE A 90 -1.58 -2.22 -4.55
N ARG A 91 -2.75 -1.98 -3.97
CA ARG A 91 -3.83 -1.18 -4.57
C ARG A 91 -4.59 -0.47 -3.46
N LEU A 92 -4.79 0.82 -3.60
CA LEU A 92 -5.64 1.61 -2.72
C LEU A 92 -6.81 2.17 -3.53
N ALA A 93 -7.96 2.30 -2.89
CA ALA A 93 -9.10 3.01 -3.45
C ALA A 93 -8.83 4.52 -3.45
N ASP A 94 -9.22 5.19 -4.54
CA ASP A 94 -9.09 6.64 -4.69
C ASP A 94 -9.97 7.38 -3.68
N GLU A 95 -11.15 6.84 -3.41
CA GLU A 95 -12.04 7.31 -2.35
C GLU A 95 -12.62 6.12 -1.60
N LYS A 96 -12.77 6.30 -0.28
CA LYS A 96 -13.38 5.30 0.58
C LYS A 96 -14.89 5.48 0.54
N MET A 97 -15.57 4.52 -0.07
CA MET A 97 -17.03 4.48 -0.15
C MET A 97 -17.64 3.91 1.12
N GLU A 98 -18.97 3.98 1.25
CA GLU A 98 -19.70 3.36 2.36
C GLU A 98 -19.43 1.85 2.43
N LYS A 99 -19.52 1.18 1.28
CA LYS A 99 -19.08 -0.21 1.12
C LYS A 99 -17.59 -0.23 0.80
N HIS A 100 -16.79 -0.57 1.82
CA HIS A 100 -15.34 -0.64 1.69
C HIS A 100 -14.80 -1.99 2.16
N VAL A 101 -13.94 -2.61 1.34
CA VAL A 101 -13.33 -3.91 1.64
C VAL A 101 -11.81 -3.81 1.62
N ASN A 102 -11.18 -4.41 2.63
CA ASN A 102 -9.73 -4.61 2.67
C ASN A 102 -9.44 -6.09 2.37
N LEU A 103 -8.69 -6.35 1.29
CA LEU A 103 -8.32 -7.69 0.87
C LEU A 103 -6.83 -7.93 1.06
N LEU A 104 -6.48 -9.16 1.44
CA LEU A 104 -5.12 -9.68 1.43
C LEU A 104 -4.94 -10.51 0.17
N TYR A 105 -3.97 -10.13 -0.65
CA TYR A 105 -3.52 -10.86 -1.82
C TYR A 105 -2.29 -11.68 -1.43
N MET A 106 -2.32 -12.97 -1.76
CA MET A 106 -1.22 -13.91 -1.55
C MET A 106 -0.92 -14.60 -2.87
N GLN A 107 0.35 -14.62 -3.23
CA GLN A 107 0.83 -15.34 -4.40
C GLN A 107 1.62 -16.55 -3.91
N ASP A 108 1.31 -17.72 -4.45
CA ASP A 108 2.14 -18.92 -4.23
C ASP A 108 3.58 -18.62 -4.71
N PRO A 109 4.63 -18.96 -3.93
CA PRO A 109 6.03 -18.87 -4.38
C PRO A 109 6.31 -19.59 -5.71
N TYR A 110 5.50 -20.59 -6.09
CA TYR A 110 5.61 -21.27 -7.39
C TYR A 110 4.78 -20.61 -8.50
N GLY A 111 4.10 -19.50 -8.23
CA GLY A 111 3.38 -18.67 -9.21
C GLY A 111 2.08 -19.26 -9.75
N ASN A 112 1.64 -20.42 -9.23
CA ASN A 112 0.55 -21.19 -9.81
C ASN A 112 -0.84 -20.80 -9.31
N MET A 113 -0.94 -20.17 -8.13
CA MET A 113 -2.22 -19.77 -7.54
C MET A 113 -2.13 -18.38 -6.91
N GLU A 114 -3.02 -17.50 -7.38
CA GLU A 114 -3.31 -16.20 -6.79
C GLU A 114 -4.51 -16.36 -5.84
N HIS A 115 -4.35 -15.93 -4.59
CA HIS A 115 -5.40 -16.08 -3.59
C HIS A 115 -5.75 -14.76 -2.91
N PHE A 116 -7.06 -14.52 -2.76
CA PHE A 116 -7.58 -13.37 -2.02
C PHE A 116 -8.22 -13.85 -0.71
N ALA A 117 -8.01 -13.08 0.36
CA ALA A 117 -8.64 -13.28 1.65
C ALA A 117 -9.15 -11.95 2.23
N TYR A 118 -10.21 -12.00 3.03
CA TYR A 118 -10.79 -10.81 3.65
C TYR A 118 -10.01 -10.39 4.91
N ILE A 119 -9.60 -9.12 4.99
CA ILE A 119 -8.99 -8.55 6.19
C ILE A 119 -10.10 -7.95 7.07
N ARG A 120 -10.56 -8.72 8.07
CA ARG A 120 -11.57 -8.28 9.04
C ARG A 120 -11.08 -7.15 9.94
N ASN A 121 -9.78 -7.13 10.27
CA ASN A 121 -9.23 -6.08 11.12
C ASN A 121 -7.79 -5.71 10.72
N LEU A 122 -7.65 -4.69 9.87
CA LEU A 122 -6.36 -4.22 9.39
C LEU A 122 -5.46 -3.72 10.53
N SER A 123 -6.02 -3.00 11.51
CA SER A 123 -5.24 -2.48 12.63
C SER A 123 -4.57 -3.60 13.41
N ARG A 124 -5.28 -4.70 13.67
CA ARG A 124 -4.73 -5.87 14.36
C ARG A 124 -3.75 -6.66 13.48
N LEU A 125 -3.93 -6.66 12.16
CA LEU A 125 -3.03 -7.33 11.22
C LEU A 125 -1.67 -6.64 11.14
N VAL A 126 -1.66 -5.31 11.19
CA VAL A 126 -0.42 -4.52 11.07
C VAL A 126 0.23 -4.27 12.43
N ASP A 127 -0.54 -4.25 13.52
CA ASP A 127 0.00 -4.07 14.87
C ASP A 127 1.05 -5.13 15.25
N THR A 128 0.87 -6.37 14.79
CA THR A 128 1.82 -7.48 15.00
C THR A 128 3.22 -7.16 14.44
N GLN A 129 3.31 -6.29 13.43
CA GLN A 129 4.58 -5.89 12.81
C GLN A 129 5.26 -4.76 13.59
N LEU A 130 4.46 -3.89 14.20
CA LEU A 130 4.92 -2.60 14.75
C LEU A 130 5.55 -2.72 16.15
N SER A 131 4.92 -3.40 17.11
CA SER A 131 5.52 -3.54 18.45
C SER A 131 4.93 -4.67 19.29
N SER A 132 5.67 -5.14 20.29
CA SER A 132 5.19 -6.05 21.34
C SER A 132 4.25 -5.40 22.38
N ASN A 133 4.09 -4.06 22.36
CA ASN A 133 3.25 -3.34 23.31
C ASN A 133 1.76 -3.64 23.09
N LYS A 134 1.02 -3.95 24.17
CA LYS A 134 -0.38 -4.37 24.14
C LYS A 134 -1.39 -3.21 24.00
N ARG A 135 -0.91 -1.97 23.82
CA ARG A 135 -1.80 -0.81 23.67
C ARG A 135 -2.50 -0.86 22.31
N LYS A 136 -3.82 -0.61 22.31
CA LYS A 136 -4.61 -0.55 21.08
C LYS A 136 -4.07 0.54 20.16
N LYS A 137 -3.78 0.17 18.92
CA LYS A 137 -3.39 1.10 17.85
C LYS A 137 -4.50 1.22 16.82
N TYR A 138 -4.59 2.42 16.26
CA TYR A 138 -5.52 2.75 15.18
C TYR A 138 -4.69 2.98 13.93
N ILE A 139 -4.91 2.20 12.89
CA ILE A 139 -4.05 2.20 11.69
C ILE A 139 -4.82 2.79 10.51
N SER A 140 -4.19 3.72 9.80
CA SER A 140 -4.71 4.24 8.54
C SER A 140 -4.67 3.16 7.46
N ASP A 141 -5.78 2.96 6.76
CA ASP A 141 -5.88 2.02 5.64
C ASP A 141 -5.04 2.44 4.44
N ARG A 142 -4.79 3.74 4.26
CA ARG A 142 -3.94 4.23 3.16
C ARG A 142 -2.44 4.12 3.43
N CYS A 143 -1.96 4.83 4.45
CA CYS A 143 -0.51 4.98 4.69
C CYS A 143 0.05 3.95 5.69
N LEU A 144 -0.82 3.13 6.29
CA LEU A 144 -0.47 2.18 7.36
C LEU A 144 0.20 2.82 8.59
N HIS A 145 0.16 4.14 8.73
CA HIS A 145 0.61 4.84 9.93
C HIS A 145 -0.35 4.57 11.09
N TYR A 146 0.21 4.45 12.29
CA TYR A 146 -0.55 4.13 13.50
C TYR A 146 -0.72 5.35 14.39
N PHE A 147 -1.86 5.39 15.07
CA PHE A 147 -2.25 6.44 16.00
C PHE A 147 -2.68 5.83 17.33
N SER A 148 -2.52 6.61 18.39
CA SER A 148 -2.92 6.21 19.75
C SER A 148 -4.43 6.34 20.00
N SER A 149 -5.16 7.09 19.16
CA SER A 149 -6.60 7.29 19.29
C SER A 149 -7.29 7.37 17.92
N ASN A 150 -8.60 7.13 17.90
CA ASN A 150 -9.40 7.15 16.68
C ASN A 150 -9.59 8.57 16.13
N GLU A 151 -9.64 9.56 17.02
CA GLU A 151 -9.81 10.97 16.68
C GLU A 151 -8.61 11.47 15.87
N ARG A 152 -7.40 11.09 16.29
CA ARG A 152 -6.16 11.40 15.56
C ARG A 152 -6.12 10.74 14.19
N LEU A 153 -6.57 9.50 14.10
CA LEU A 153 -6.71 8.80 12.81
C LEU A 153 -7.69 9.54 11.89
N LYS A 154 -8.87 9.92 12.39
CA LYS A 154 -9.89 10.65 11.62
C LYS A 154 -9.36 11.99 11.11
N ALA A 155 -8.67 12.75 11.96
CA ALA A 155 -8.03 14.00 11.56
C ALA A 155 -7.00 13.77 10.44
N HIS A 156 -6.14 12.75 10.60
CA HIS A 156 -5.17 12.39 9.57
C HIS A 156 -5.79 11.93 8.25
N SER A 157 -6.90 11.18 8.29
CA SER A 157 -7.56 10.65 7.09
C SER A 157 -8.00 11.73 6.11
N VAL A 158 -8.35 12.94 6.59
CA VAL A 158 -8.75 14.06 5.73
C VAL A 158 -7.61 14.50 4.81
N ASP A 159 -6.40 14.64 5.36
CA ASP A 159 -5.22 15.10 4.61
C ASP A 159 -4.55 13.95 3.85
N CYS A 160 -4.50 12.76 4.47
CA CYS A 160 -3.97 11.55 3.87
C CYS A 160 -4.73 11.19 2.58
N ASN A 161 -6.03 11.47 2.53
CA ASN A 161 -6.83 11.25 1.33
C ASN A 161 -6.43 12.16 0.16
N LYS A 162 -5.98 13.39 0.44
CA LYS A 162 -5.64 14.39 -0.57
C LYS A 162 -4.20 14.26 -1.08
N MET A 163 -3.28 13.82 -0.21
CA MET A 163 -1.84 13.86 -0.49
C MET A 163 -1.25 12.53 -0.95
N ASN A 164 -1.72 11.39 -0.41
CA ASN A 164 -1.08 10.10 -0.64
C ASN A 164 -1.69 9.37 -1.84
N LYS A 165 -1.13 9.59 -3.03
CA LYS A 165 -1.41 8.78 -4.23
C LYS A 165 -0.60 7.47 -4.28
N CYS A 166 0.46 7.36 -3.48
CA CYS A 166 1.40 6.24 -3.50
C CYS A 166 1.81 5.82 -2.08
N ALA A 167 2.19 4.55 -1.91
CA ALA A 167 2.77 4.05 -0.66
C ALA A 167 4.17 4.66 -0.46
N ILE A 168 4.39 5.34 0.67
CA ILE A 168 5.68 5.92 1.02
C ILE A 168 6.50 4.86 1.77
N VAL A 169 7.60 4.40 1.17
CA VAL A 169 8.60 3.57 1.85
C VAL A 169 9.70 4.49 2.36
N LEU A 170 9.82 4.61 3.68
CA LEU A 170 10.89 5.41 4.29
C LEU A 170 12.21 4.62 4.27
N PRO A 171 13.36 5.28 4.03
CA PRO A 171 14.68 4.69 4.22
C PRO A 171 14.84 4.12 5.62
N ASP A 172 15.47 2.96 5.73
CA ASP A 172 15.92 2.40 7.01
C ASP A 172 17.44 2.54 7.16
N GLU A 173 17.97 2.11 8.30
CA GLU A 173 19.40 2.22 8.59
C GLU A 173 20.30 1.47 7.59
N ASP A 174 19.76 0.50 6.86
CA ASP A 174 20.52 -0.30 5.89
C ASP A 174 20.32 0.19 4.45
N ASN A 175 19.14 0.72 4.13
CA ASN A 175 18.75 1.29 2.84
C ASN A 175 18.63 2.82 2.93
N LYS A 176 19.67 3.46 3.46
CA LYS A 176 19.75 4.93 3.61
C LYS A 176 19.73 5.67 2.28
N TRP A 177 20.14 4.99 1.21
CA TRP A 177 20.34 5.60 -0.10
C TRP A 177 19.20 5.23 -1.05
N LEU A 178 18.39 6.22 -1.41
CA LEU A 178 17.34 6.09 -2.42
C LEU A 178 17.89 6.47 -3.79
N ASN A 179 17.72 5.59 -4.77
CA ASN A 179 18.12 5.84 -6.16
C ASN A 179 16.88 5.92 -7.05
N PHE A 180 16.82 6.95 -7.90
CA PHE A 180 15.78 7.05 -8.92
C PHE A 180 16.10 6.10 -10.08
N THR A 181 15.27 5.08 -10.31
CA THR A 181 15.42 4.17 -11.45
C THR A 181 14.70 4.69 -12.70
N SER A 182 13.58 5.41 -12.52
CA SER A 182 12.72 5.89 -13.61
C SER A 182 12.65 7.42 -13.63
N HIS A 183 13.71 8.06 -14.12
CA HIS A 183 13.84 9.52 -14.18
C HIS A 183 12.67 10.21 -14.91
N ASN A 184 12.07 9.53 -15.89
CA ASN A 184 10.96 10.05 -16.69
C ASN A 184 9.62 10.10 -15.94
N ARG A 185 9.53 9.51 -14.75
CA ARG A 185 8.31 9.48 -13.91
C ARG A 185 8.34 10.47 -12.75
N LYS A 186 9.27 11.42 -12.76
CA LYS A 186 9.34 12.47 -11.75
C LYS A 186 8.12 13.38 -11.88
N GLU A 187 7.50 13.72 -10.75
CA GLU A 187 6.51 14.80 -10.75
C GLU A 187 7.19 16.13 -11.08
N ARG A 188 6.45 17.02 -11.75
CA ARG A 188 6.95 18.35 -12.09
C ARG A 188 7.19 19.12 -10.80
N ILE A 189 8.45 19.46 -10.54
CA ILE A 189 8.83 20.19 -9.33
C ILE A 189 8.18 21.59 -9.40
N PRO A 190 7.51 22.05 -8.33
CA PRO A 190 6.74 23.31 -8.35
C PRO A 190 7.61 24.55 -8.61
N PHE A 191 8.90 24.50 -8.26
CA PHE A 191 9.89 25.51 -8.59
C PHE A 191 11.28 24.87 -8.71
N VAL A 192 12.13 25.42 -9.56
CA VAL A 192 13.54 25.02 -9.70
C VAL A 192 14.37 26.27 -9.48
N VAL A 193 15.31 26.20 -8.54
CA VAL A 193 16.29 27.26 -8.31
C VAL A 193 17.54 26.88 -9.08
N HIS A 194 17.87 27.67 -10.10
CA HIS A 194 19.15 27.59 -10.78
C HIS A 194 20.06 28.63 -10.14
N ALA A 195 21.18 28.18 -9.58
CA ALA A 195 22.26 29.06 -9.16
C ALA A 195 23.41 28.83 -10.13
N ASP A 196 23.80 29.87 -10.85
CA ASP A 196 25.00 29.86 -11.69
C ASP A 196 26.17 30.42 -10.89
N TRP A 197 27.37 29.87 -11.11
CA TRP A 197 28.59 30.34 -10.45
C TRP A 197 29.52 30.91 -11.50
N GLU A 198 29.61 32.24 -11.55
CA GLU A 198 30.60 32.90 -12.38
C GLU A 198 31.98 32.88 -11.71
N CYS A 199 32.95 32.25 -12.37
CA CYS A 199 34.35 32.24 -11.96
C CYS A 199 35.20 33.04 -12.94
N ILE A 200 36.06 33.92 -12.41
CA ILE A 200 37.11 34.56 -13.20
C ILE A 200 38.38 33.71 -13.08
N LEU A 201 39.05 33.47 -14.22
CA LEU A 201 40.34 32.81 -14.29
C LEU A 201 41.46 33.82 -14.06
N GLN A 202 42.10 33.75 -12.90
CA GLN A 202 43.26 34.59 -12.58
C GLN A 202 44.56 33.84 -12.86
N LYS A 203 45.51 34.48 -13.54
CA LYS A 203 46.84 33.88 -13.78
C LYS A 203 47.59 33.75 -12.47
N THR A 204 48.14 32.57 -12.20
CA THR A 204 49.06 32.35 -11.07
C THR A 204 50.49 32.77 -11.43
N ASN A 205 51.18 33.37 -10.47
CA ASN A 205 52.55 33.89 -10.66
C ASN A 205 53.60 32.78 -10.80
N ASP A 206 53.32 31.59 -10.27
CA ASP A 206 54.31 30.51 -10.19
C ASP A 206 54.46 29.71 -11.50
N TYR A 207 53.43 29.71 -12.36
CA TYR A 207 53.44 28.95 -13.61
C TYR A 207 52.58 29.61 -14.70
N PRO A 208 53.15 29.98 -15.87
CA PRO A 208 52.47 30.80 -16.89
C PRO A 208 51.31 30.10 -17.62
N LYS A 209 51.08 28.80 -17.36
CA LYS A 209 49.98 28.01 -17.92
C LYS A 209 48.92 27.62 -16.90
N LEU A 210 49.09 27.98 -15.62
CA LEU A 210 48.15 27.66 -14.56
C LEU A 210 47.29 28.89 -14.27
N TYR A 211 45.98 28.65 -14.14
CA TYR A 211 45.00 29.67 -13.81
C TYR A 211 44.24 29.21 -12.56
N GLN A 212 44.04 30.12 -11.62
CA GLN A 212 43.26 29.90 -10.42
C GLN A 212 41.85 30.46 -10.62
N HIS A 213 40.85 29.68 -10.23
CA HIS A 213 39.46 30.13 -10.24
C HIS A 213 39.20 31.00 -9.01
N GLN A 214 38.76 32.23 -9.24
CA GLN A 214 38.24 33.10 -8.20
C GLN A 214 36.72 33.25 -8.40
N ALA A 215 35.94 32.89 -7.39
CA ALA A 215 34.48 33.06 -7.42
C ALA A 215 34.14 34.55 -7.26
N CYS A 216 33.30 35.10 -8.15
CA CYS A 216 33.03 36.54 -8.19
C CYS A 216 31.67 36.96 -7.62
N SER A 217 30.63 36.11 -7.65
CA SER A 217 29.38 36.34 -6.90
C SER A 217 28.43 35.15 -7.06
N ILE A 218 27.40 35.12 -6.20
CA ILE A 218 26.20 34.29 -6.32
C ILE A 218 25.06 35.26 -6.68
N GLU A 219 24.44 35.12 -7.85
CA GLU A 219 23.15 35.76 -8.15
C GLU A 219 21.99 34.80 -7.91
#